data_AF-A0A7K2J746-F1
#
_entry.id   AF-A0A7K2J746-F1
#
_cell.length_a   1.000
_cell.length_b   1.000
_cell.length_c   1.000
_cell.angle_alpha   90.00
_cell.angle_beta   90.00
_cell.angle_gamma   90.00
#
_symmetry.space_group_name_H-M   'P 1'
#
loop_
_entity.id
_entity.type
_entity.pdbx_description
1 polymer ?
#
loop_
_entity_poly.entity_id
_entity_poly.type
_entity_poly.pdbx_seq_one_letter_code
_entity_poly.pdbx_strand_id
1 'polypeptide(L)'
;MAAGPRAARQGARRVSSERISDAVERLRHIVASVLELDLAEVSAEASFQHDLKMDSLEKVEFAARVEWAFGVALSDEEASGIDSALAAAVLLDARLPLAAGAGAGVAVPEARVSVPGAGVPV
;
A
#
# COMPACT_ATOMS: atom_id res chain seq x y z
N MET A 1 24.13 40.05 -6.67
CA MET A 1 24.38 38.60 -6.50
C MET A 1 23.02 37.91 -6.36
N ALA A 2 22.55 37.22 -7.40
CA ALA A 2 21.26 36.52 -7.37
C ALA A 2 21.48 35.12 -6.78
N ALA A 3 21.02 34.90 -5.54
CA ALA A 3 20.96 33.57 -4.94
C ALA A 3 19.92 32.73 -5.69
N GLY A 4 20.38 31.76 -6.49
CA GLY A 4 19.53 30.98 -7.38
C GLY A 4 18.58 29.99 -6.67
N PRO A 5 17.57 29.45 -7.39
CA PRO A 5 16.52 28.57 -6.86
C PRO A 5 16.99 27.13 -6.49
N ARG A 6 18.29 26.92 -6.24
CA ARG A 6 18.89 25.59 -6.02
C ARG A 6 18.71 25.02 -4.60
N ALA A 7 18.43 25.86 -3.59
CA ALA A 7 18.24 25.39 -2.22
C ALA A 7 16.89 24.70 -2.00
N ALA A 8 15.81 25.24 -2.59
CA ALA A 8 14.45 24.67 -2.44
C ALA A 8 14.32 23.27 -3.04
N ARG A 9 15.02 22.98 -4.15
CA ARG A 9 15.00 21.67 -4.80
C ARG A 9 15.67 20.55 -3.98
N GLN A 10 16.59 20.90 -3.07
CA GLN A 10 17.28 19.92 -2.22
C GLN A 10 16.47 19.53 -0.97
N GLY A 11 15.68 20.45 -0.42
CA GLY A 11 14.81 20.17 0.74
C GLY A 11 13.71 19.16 0.41
N ALA A 12 12.99 19.37 -0.68
CA ALA A 12 11.89 18.49 -1.09
C ALA A 12 12.34 17.04 -1.35
N ARG A 13 13.54 16.85 -1.92
CA ARG A 13 14.06 15.53 -2.27
C ARG A 13 14.54 14.71 -1.06
N ARG A 14 14.94 15.37 0.04
CA ARG A 14 15.28 14.67 1.29
C ARG A 14 14.03 14.21 2.03
N VAL A 15 13.01 15.08 2.12
CA VAL A 15 11.75 14.78 2.80
C VAL A 15 11.02 13.59 2.14
N SER A 16 11.05 13.46 0.82
CA SER A 16 10.55 12.24 0.15
C SER A 16 11.31 10.98 0.56
N SER A 17 12.64 11.02 0.67
CA SER A 17 13.42 9.84 1.06
C SER A 17 13.07 9.37 2.48
N GLU A 18 12.92 10.29 3.43
CA GLU A 18 12.56 9.96 4.81
C GLU A 18 11.12 9.41 4.90
N ARG A 19 10.17 10.01 4.15
CA ARG A 19 8.79 9.51 4.07
C ARG A 19 8.70 8.11 3.46
N ILE A 20 9.47 7.84 2.40
CA ILE A 20 9.54 6.52 1.79
C ILE A 20 10.12 5.51 2.79
N SER A 21 11.21 5.85 3.50
CA SER A 21 11.78 4.96 4.52
C SER A 21 10.80 4.65 5.66
N ASP A 22 10.10 5.65 6.21
CA ASP A 22 9.07 5.43 7.25
C ASP A 22 7.91 4.57 6.73
N ALA A 23 7.45 4.85 5.50
CA ALA A 23 6.40 4.06 4.86
C ALA A 23 6.84 2.61 4.66
N VAL A 24 8.08 2.37 4.20
CA VAL A 24 8.63 1.01 4.04
C VAL A 24 8.60 0.25 5.36
N GLU A 25 9.08 0.84 6.46
CA GLU A 25 9.08 0.15 7.76
C GLU A 25 7.66 -0.22 8.19
N ARG A 26 6.72 0.73 8.07
CA ARG A 26 5.31 0.50 8.41
C ARG A 26 4.68 -0.59 7.54
N LEU A 27 4.97 -0.60 6.24
CA LEU A 27 4.50 -1.63 5.31
C LEU A 27 5.07 -2.99 5.64
N ARG A 28 6.36 -3.09 5.98
CA ARG A 28 6.99 -4.34 6.41
C ARG A 28 6.32 -4.91 7.66
N HIS A 29 5.95 -4.06 8.63
CA HIS A 29 5.17 -4.49 9.79
C HIS A 29 3.79 -5.03 9.42
N ILE A 30 3.09 -4.39 8.47
CA ILE A 30 1.79 -4.88 7.99
C ILE A 30 1.96 -6.25 7.33
N VAL A 31 2.94 -6.39 6.43
CA VAL A 31 3.22 -7.66 5.73
C VAL A 31 3.59 -8.76 6.73
N ALA A 32 4.48 -8.49 7.68
CA ALA A 32 4.84 -9.43 8.74
C ALA A 32 3.61 -9.88 9.55
N SER A 33 2.68 -8.97 9.84
CA SER A 33 1.45 -9.30 10.55
C SER A 33 0.43 -10.06 9.71
N VAL A 34 0.38 -9.83 8.40
CA VAL A 34 -0.55 -10.52 7.47
C VAL A 34 -0.07 -11.94 7.21
N LEU A 35 1.24 -12.12 7.00
CA LEU A 35 1.86 -13.41 6.69
C LEU A 35 2.30 -14.19 7.93
N GLU A 36 2.11 -13.61 9.13
CA GLU A 36 2.58 -14.17 10.40
C GLU A 36 4.09 -14.50 10.40
N LEU A 37 4.87 -13.68 9.68
CA LEU A 37 6.32 -13.79 9.57
C LEU A 37 7.04 -12.83 10.53
N ASP A 38 8.32 -13.09 10.80
CA ASP A 38 9.15 -12.14 11.53
C ASP A 38 9.52 -10.94 10.65
N LEU A 39 9.63 -9.74 11.25
CA LEU A 39 10.03 -8.53 10.53
C LEU A 39 11.42 -8.67 9.90
N ALA A 40 12.29 -9.50 10.49
CA ALA A 40 13.61 -9.82 9.94
C ALA A 40 13.53 -10.63 8.63
N GLU A 41 12.46 -11.40 8.41
CA GLU A 41 12.23 -12.17 7.19
C GLU A 41 11.60 -11.32 6.08
N VAL A 42 10.91 -10.23 6.44
CA VAL A 42 10.29 -9.33 5.48
C VAL A 42 11.30 -8.28 5.01
N SER A 43 11.89 -8.46 3.83
CA SER A 43 12.74 -7.44 3.21
C SER A 43 11.94 -6.34 2.51
N ALA A 44 12.48 -5.12 2.46
CA ALA A 44 11.84 -4.00 1.76
C ALA A 44 11.68 -4.25 0.25
N GLU A 45 12.62 -4.99 -0.33
CA GLU A 45 12.69 -5.32 -1.76
C GLU A 45 12.16 -6.73 -2.07
N ALA A 46 11.73 -7.48 -1.05
CA ALA A 46 11.18 -8.82 -1.22
C ALA A 46 9.89 -8.78 -2.05
N SER A 47 9.81 -9.68 -3.03
CA SER A 47 8.61 -9.89 -3.81
C SER A 47 7.54 -10.54 -2.94
N PHE A 48 6.38 -9.92 -2.84
CA PHE A 48 5.27 -10.43 -2.06
C PHE A 48 4.85 -11.81 -2.54
N GLN A 49 4.76 -12.04 -3.85
CA GLN A 49 4.37 -13.36 -4.39
C GLN A 49 5.52 -14.36 -4.43
N HIS A 50 6.70 -13.95 -4.89
CA HIS A 50 7.77 -14.89 -5.18
C HIS A 50 8.64 -15.20 -3.95
N ASP A 51 8.90 -14.20 -3.11
CA ASP A 51 9.79 -14.30 -1.96
C ASP A 51 9.02 -14.61 -0.68
N LEU A 52 8.00 -13.79 -0.39
CA LEU A 52 7.18 -13.92 0.82
C LEU A 52 5.99 -14.87 0.67
N LYS A 53 5.73 -15.36 -0.55
CA LYS A 53 4.63 -16.28 -0.88
C LYS A 53 3.25 -15.79 -0.42
N MET A 54 3.04 -14.49 -0.46
CA MET A 54 1.78 -13.84 -0.20
C MET A 54 0.74 -14.28 -1.23
N ASP A 55 -0.30 -14.93 -0.74
CA ASP A 55 -1.40 -15.41 -1.57
C ASP A 55 -2.37 -14.27 -1.91
N SER A 56 -3.27 -14.50 -2.88
CA SER A 56 -4.19 -13.46 -3.38
C SER A 56 -5.16 -12.94 -2.31
N LEU A 57 -5.46 -13.73 -1.28
CA LEU A 57 -6.30 -13.31 -0.16
C LEU A 57 -5.53 -12.39 0.79
N GLU A 58 -4.30 -12.77 1.16
CA GLU A 58 -3.42 -11.90 1.95
C GLU A 58 -3.13 -10.58 1.24
N LYS A 59 -3.00 -10.57 -0.09
CA LYS A 59 -2.84 -9.32 -0.86
C LYS A 59 -4.00 -8.35 -0.66
N VAL A 60 -5.24 -8.85 -0.67
CA VAL A 60 -6.44 -8.03 -0.43
C VAL A 60 -6.45 -7.47 0.99
N GLU A 61 -6.09 -8.29 1.98
CA GLU A 61 -6.00 -7.85 3.38
C GLU A 61 -4.89 -6.82 3.59
N PHE A 62 -3.73 -7.04 2.98
CA PHE A 62 -2.61 -6.10 2.99
C PHE A 62 -3.02 -4.76 2.37
N ALA A 63 -3.61 -4.75 1.18
CA ALA A 63 -4.06 -3.53 0.52
C ALA A 63 -5.06 -2.77 1.40
N ALA A 64 -6.06 -3.45 1.96
CA ALA A 64 -7.04 -2.83 2.86
C ALA A 64 -6.40 -2.23 4.12
N ARG A 65 -5.41 -2.92 4.72
CA ARG A 65 -4.64 -2.39 5.86
C ARG A 65 -3.79 -1.19 5.48
N VAL A 66 -3.19 -1.19 4.29
CA VAL A 66 -2.42 -0.05 3.78
C VAL A 66 -3.33 1.16 3.58
N GLU A 67 -4.46 0.98 2.90
CA GLU A 67 -5.46 2.04 2.69
C GLU A 67 -5.91 2.66 4.02
N TRP A 68 -6.21 1.82 5.01
CA TRP A 68 -6.61 2.28 6.34
C TRP A 68 -5.47 2.94 7.12
N ALA A 69 -4.25 2.39 7.09
CA ALA A 69 -3.11 2.90 7.84
C ALA A 69 -2.59 4.23 7.31
N PHE A 70 -2.63 4.42 5.98
CA PHE A 70 -2.13 5.63 5.31
C PHE A 70 -3.25 6.60 4.92
N GLY A 71 -4.52 6.21 5.06
CA GLY A 71 -5.67 7.03 4.69
C GLY A 71 -5.75 7.30 3.19
N VAL A 72 -5.33 6.33 2.37
CA VAL A 72 -5.33 6.40 0.90
C VAL A 72 -6.35 5.41 0.32
N ALA A 73 -6.73 5.60 -0.94
CA ALA A 73 -7.47 4.61 -1.71
C ALA A 73 -6.58 4.10 -2.84
N LEU A 74 -6.33 2.79 -2.87
CA LEU A 74 -5.55 2.13 -3.91
C LEU A 74 -6.49 1.58 -4.98
N SER A 75 -6.24 1.92 -6.25
CA SER A 75 -6.98 1.28 -7.35
C SER A 75 -6.51 -0.16 -7.55
N ASP A 76 -7.37 -1.02 -8.13
CA ASP A 76 -7.03 -2.43 -8.41
C ASP A 76 -5.72 -2.57 -9.21
N GLU A 77 -5.51 -1.70 -10.21
CA GLU A 77 -4.25 -1.65 -10.98
C GLU A 77 -3.03 -1.34 -10.11
N GLU A 78 -3.17 -0.47 -9.11
CA GLU A 78 -2.08 -0.12 -8.20
C GLU A 78 -1.81 -1.26 -7.22
N ALA A 79 -2.86 -1.79 -6.59
CA ALA A 79 -2.75 -2.91 -5.67
C ALA A 79 -2.14 -4.15 -6.34
N SER A 80 -2.53 -4.42 -7.59
CA SER A 80 -1.98 -5.51 -8.41
C SER A 80 -0.53 -5.26 -8.82
N GLY A 81 -0.17 -4.00 -9.12
CA GLY A 81 1.20 -3.61 -9.48
C GLY A 81 2.18 -3.53 -8.31
N ILE A 82 1.69 -3.51 -7.06
CA ILE A 82 2.54 -3.55 -5.88
C ILE A 82 3.05 -4.98 -5.67
N ASP A 83 4.36 -5.13 -5.83
CA ASP A 83 5.04 -6.41 -5.57
C ASP A 83 5.99 -6.37 -4.37
N SER A 84 6.26 -5.20 -3.78
CA SER A 84 7.15 -5.09 -2.61
C SER A 84 6.79 -3.91 -1.71
N ALA A 85 7.28 -3.93 -0.47
CA ALA A 85 7.08 -2.85 0.49
C ALA A 85 7.69 -1.53 -0.02
N LEU A 86 8.84 -1.60 -0.71
CA LEU A 86 9.44 -0.45 -1.37
C LEU A 86 8.55 0.09 -2.50
N ALA A 87 8.01 -0.77 -3.36
CA ALA A 87 7.13 -0.35 -4.45
C ALA A 87 5.87 0.35 -3.92
N ALA A 88 5.25 -0.22 -2.88
CA ALA A 88 4.12 0.40 -2.19
C ALA A 88 4.50 1.76 -1.58
N ALA A 89 5.63 1.87 -0.88
CA ALA A 89 6.07 3.12 -0.27
C ALA A 89 6.29 4.25 -1.29
N VAL A 90 6.89 3.91 -2.45
CA VAL A 90 7.09 4.88 -3.54
C VAL A 90 5.76 5.34 -4.12
N LEU A 91 4.81 4.42 -4.30
CA LEU A 91 3.46 4.76 -4.75
C LEU A 91 2.75 5.67 -3.74
N LEU A 92 2.87 5.39 -2.45
CA LEU A 92 2.31 6.20 -1.38
C LEU A 92 2.93 7.61 -1.32
N ASP A 93 4.26 7.76 -1.47
CA ASP A 93 4.89 9.10 -1.52
C ASP A 93 4.37 9.92 -2.72
N ALA A 94 4.13 9.26 -3.86
CA ALA A 94 3.57 9.91 -5.04
C ALA A 94 2.08 10.30 -4.85
N ARG A 95 1.34 9.53 -4.05
CA ARG A 95 -0.09 9.76 -3.76
C ARG A 95 -0.34 10.71 -2.60
N LEU A 96 0.59 10.83 -1.65
CA LEU A 96 0.47 11.73 -0.50
C LEU A 96 0.86 13.16 -0.94
N PRO A 97 -0.12 14.07 -1.12
CA PRO A 97 0.22 15.45 -1.45
C PRO A 97 1.03 16.05 -0.30
N LEU A 98 2.08 16.81 -0.64
CA LEU A 98 2.92 17.55 0.31
C LEU A 98 2.13 18.46 1.27
N ALA A 99 0.87 18.76 0.96
CA ALA A 99 -0.17 19.20 1.88
C ALA A 99 -1.52 19.19 1.14
N ALA A 100 -2.40 18.24 1.42
CA ALA A 100 -3.86 18.40 1.23
C ALA A 100 -4.59 17.13 1.69
N GLY A 101 -5.24 17.21 2.85
CA GLY A 101 -6.35 16.32 3.12
C GLY A 101 -7.49 16.61 2.14
N ALA A 102 -8.00 15.57 1.49
CA ALA A 102 -9.36 15.51 0.97
C ALA A 102 -9.64 14.04 0.64
N GLY A 103 -10.55 13.43 1.41
CA GLY A 103 -10.95 12.06 1.22
C GLY A 103 -11.44 11.80 -0.21
N ALA A 104 -10.94 10.71 -0.80
CA ALA A 104 -11.61 10.04 -1.89
C ALA A 104 -12.34 8.85 -1.27
N GLY A 105 -13.68 8.93 -1.27
CA GLY A 105 -14.55 8.01 -0.56
C GLY A 105 -14.34 6.56 -0.95
N VAL A 106 -14.38 5.70 0.07
CA VAL A 106 -14.55 4.27 -0.10
C VAL A 106 -15.92 4.03 -0.74
N ALA A 107 -15.91 3.52 -1.97
CA ALA A 107 -17.04 2.83 -2.54
C ALA A 107 -16.57 1.40 -2.80
N VAL A 108 -16.67 0.57 -1.77
CA VAL A 108 -16.70 -0.89 -1.94
C VAL A 108 -18.10 -1.24 -2.44
N PRO A 109 -18.31 -1.62 -3.72
CA PRO A 109 -19.53 -2.32 -4.06
C PRO A 109 -19.43 -3.71 -3.43
N GLU A 110 -20.10 -3.89 -2.29
CA GLU A 110 -20.44 -5.21 -1.75
C GLU A 110 -21.06 -6.04 -2.88
N ALA A 111 -20.27 -6.97 -3.41
CA ALA A 111 -20.71 -7.99 -4.33
C ALA A 111 -21.62 -8.93 -3.53
N ARG A 112 -22.91 -8.58 -3.49
CA ARG A 112 -24.01 -9.46 -3.08
C ARG A 112 -24.01 -10.69 -3.98
N VAL A 113 -23.25 -11.69 -3.58
CA VAL A 113 -23.29 -13.04 -4.13
C VAL A 113 -24.65 -13.64 -3.76
N SER A 114 -25.63 -13.38 -4.62
CA SER A 114 -26.91 -14.05 -4.56
C SER A 114 -26.68 -15.47 -5.06
N VAL A 115 -26.53 -16.42 -4.14
CA VAL A 115 -26.60 -17.85 -4.44
C VAL A 115 -28.08 -18.27 -4.43
N PRO A 116 -28.73 -18.51 -5.59
CA PRO A 116 -29.99 -19.23 -5.58
C PRO A 116 -29.70 -20.69 -5.24
N GLY A 117 -30.05 -21.06 -4.00
CA GLY A 117 -30.03 -22.43 -3.52
C GLY A 117 -30.80 -23.36 -4.46
N ALA A 118 -30.18 -24.51 -4.69
CA ALA A 118 -30.71 -25.65 -5.42
C ALA A 118 -32.08 -26.12 -4.89
N GLY A 119 -32.85 -26.78 -5.76
CA GLY A 119 -33.99 -27.62 -5.37
C GLY A 119 -33.59 -28.68 -4.32
N VAL A 120 -34.49 -29.45 -3.71
CA VAL A 120 -35.67 -30.15 -4.24
C VAL A 120 -36.61 -30.51 -3.04
N PRO A 121 -37.60 -31.44 -3.10
CA PRO A 121 -39.00 -31.19 -2.75
C PRO A 121 -39.47 -31.92 -1.47
N VAL A 122 -40.76 -31.77 -1.12
CA VAL A 122 -41.56 -32.78 -0.41
C VAL A 122 -43.00 -32.75 -0.89
#